data_AF-A0A1Q7JAS3-F1
#
_entry.id   AF-A0A1Q7JAS3-F1
#
_cell.length_a   1.000
_cell.length_b   1.000
_cell.length_c   1.000
_cell.angle_alpha   90.00
_cell.angle_beta   90.00
_cell.angle_gamma   90.00
#
_symmetry.space_group_name_H-M   'P 1'
#
loop_
_entity.id
_entity.type
_entity.pdbx_description
1 polymer ?
#
loop_
_entity_poly.entity_id
_entity_poly.type
_entity_poly.pdbx_seq_one_letter_code
_entity_poly.pdbx_strand_id
1 'polypeptide(L)'
;MKRLWLLVLAAGCAVGPDYKRPSTQAPQSYRGGAEAGGAESLADKDWAQVFPDPVIADLIQTALAQNQDVLIAAARIEQAGAQLGITRADQLPTVALGLAAGRERLAATSLTPVIHTNVFQGSVAASWELDFWGKFRRATEAARADLLAAEWNRQAVITSLIASIAGGYYQLLALDSQLEISKSTLTSRQQSLELTQLQERQGAVSLLDVRQAEQLVYNAAQTIVDIERRTEQQENFISVLLARNPGPIPRGRKLTEQPHDPIVPAGLPSALLQRRPDIQLQEARLIAANARIGVARAAFFPSISLTASGGAQSAPLSDLFKGPAGMWSFIGSLTQPIFAGGRISSGVKLAEAQQKEALVVYQQTIQQAFREVSDALVAYRKNREFREQQELLAISTRDALALSDQRYRGGAASYLEVLDSNTRTFAAELGLAQAQLNELLSLVQLYNALGGGWRAAETMGS
;
A
#
# COMPACT_ATOMS: atom_id res chain seq x y z
N MET A 1 -57.58 -24.86 -13.01
CA MET A 1 -57.12 -23.69 -13.79
C MET A 1 -55.68 -23.38 -13.38
N LYS A 2 -54.72 -23.70 -14.26
CA LYS A 2 -53.27 -23.56 -14.00
C LYS A 2 -52.88 -22.08 -14.13
N ARG A 3 -52.42 -21.45 -13.04
CA ARG A 3 -51.86 -20.09 -13.07
C ARG A 3 -50.43 -20.17 -13.59
N LEU A 4 -50.26 -19.86 -14.86
CA LEU A 4 -48.97 -19.74 -15.54
C LEU A 4 -48.30 -18.45 -15.04
N TRP A 5 -47.23 -18.57 -14.25
CA TRP A 5 -46.35 -17.46 -13.92
C TRP A 5 -45.51 -17.13 -15.17
N LEU A 6 -45.82 -16.01 -15.82
CA LEU A 6 -45.00 -15.45 -16.90
C LEU A 6 -43.77 -14.76 -16.29
N LEU A 7 -42.67 -15.51 -16.21
CA LEU A 7 -41.32 -14.98 -16.03
C LEU A 7 -40.91 -14.24 -17.32
N VAL A 8 -41.13 -12.93 -17.35
CA VAL A 8 -40.58 -12.06 -18.40
C VAL A 8 -39.09 -11.87 -18.11
N LEU A 9 -38.25 -12.68 -18.79
CA LEU A 9 -36.82 -12.47 -18.93
C LEU A 9 -36.57 -11.25 -19.83
N ALA A 10 -36.67 -10.05 -19.27
CA ALA A 10 -36.17 -8.85 -19.91
C ALA A 10 -34.64 -8.82 -19.78
N ALA A 11 -33.94 -9.45 -20.72
CA ALA A 11 -32.52 -9.18 -20.96
C ALA A 11 -32.38 -7.76 -21.54
N GLY A 12 -32.55 -6.74 -20.70
CA GLY A 12 -32.32 -5.35 -21.09
C GLY A 12 -30.83 -5.11 -21.33
N CYS A 13 -30.46 -4.57 -22.49
CA CYS A 13 -29.08 -4.19 -22.80
C CYS A 13 -28.60 -3.09 -21.85
N ALA A 14 -27.48 -3.32 -21.14
CA ALA A 14 -26.86 -2.30 -20.32
C ALA A 14 -26.12 -1.28 -21.19
N VAL A 15 -26.53 0.00 -21.13
CA VAL A 15 -25.94 1.08 -21.93
C VAL A 15 -24.53 1.41 -21.43
N GLY A 16 -23.65 1.78 -22.35
CA GLY A 16 -22.26 2.17 -22.07
C GLY A 16 -21.24 1.20 -22.66
N PRO A 17 -19.96 1.57 -22.64
CA PRO A 17 -18.90 0.73 -23.16
C PRO A 17 -18.61 -0.44 -22.21
N ASP A 18 -18.41 -1.63 -22.77
CA ASP A 18 -17.84 -2.75 -22.02
C ASP A 18 -16.34 -2.56 -21.86
N TYR A 19 -15.82 -2.90 -20.67
CA TYR A 19 -14.40 -2.78 -20.40
C TYR A 19 -13.59 -3.71 -21.31
N LYS A 20 -12.52 -3.15 -21.89
CA LYS A 20 -11.49 -3.90 -22.61
C LYS A 20 -10.14 -3.49 -22.06
N ARG A 21 -9.36 -4.47 -21.60
CA ARG A 21 -8.01 -4.21 -21.11
C ARG A 21 -7.19 -3.54 -22.22
N PRO A 22 -6.59 -2.36 -21.97
CA PRO A 22 -5.73 -1.70 -22.95
C PRO A 22 -4.52 -2.57 -23.31
N SER A 23 -4.14 -2.61 -24.59
CA SER A 23 -2.89 -3.25 -25.00
C SER A 23 -1.71 -2.44 -24.47
N THR A 24 -0.90 -3.04 -23.60
CA THR A 24 0.31 -2.41 -23.07
C THR A 24 1.53 -2.99 -23.76
N GLN A 25 2.38 -2.13 -24.32
CA GLN A 25 3.66 -2.53 -24.89
C GLN A 25 4.66 -2.78 -23.76
N ALA A 26 4.61 -3.96 -23.15
CA ALA A 26 5.62 -4.40 -22.20
C ALA A 26 6.95 -4.65 -22.92
N PRO A 27 8.10 -4.25 -22.34
CA PRO A 27 9.39 -4.61 -22.91
C PRO A 27 9.59 -6.14 -22.89
N GLN A 28 10.35 -6.68 -23.84
CA GLN A 28 10.63 -8.12 -23.90
C GLN A 28 11.51 -8.58 -22.72
N SER A 29 12.38 -7.70 -22.22
CA SER A 29 13.27 -7.97 -21.10
C SER A 29 13.45 -6.72 -20.23
N TYR A 30 13.81 -6.91 -18.96
CA TYR A 30 14.19 -5.80 -18.10
C TYR A 30 15.57 -5.26 -18.47
N ARG A 31 15.76 -3.95 -18.30
CA ARG A 31 17.09 -3.35 -18.41
C ARG A 31 17.91 -3.74 -17.19
N GLY A 32 19.07 -4.35 -17.42
CA GLY A 32 19.95 -4.78 -16.32
C GLY A 32 19.56 -6.09 -15.65
N GLY A 33 18.63 -6.88 -16.21
CA GLY A 33 18.52 -8.30 -15.85
C GLY A 33 19.69 -9.11 -16.42
N ALA A 34 20.07 -10.21 -15.76
CA ALA A 34 20.91 -11.23 -16.39
C ALA A 34 20.14 -11.89 -17.54
N GLU A 35 20.82 -12.40 -18.58
CA GLU A 35 20.22 -12.97 -19.81
C GLU A 35 19.32 -14.21 -19.61
N ALA A 36 19.01 -14.60 -18.37
CA ALA A 36 18.07 -15.68 -18.09
C ALA A 36 16.62 -15.15 -18.09
N GLY A 37 16.03 -15.04 -19.28
CA GLY A 37 14.58 -14.93 -19.50
C GLY A 37 13.84 -16.22 -19.12
N GLY A 38 13.95 -16.63 -17.86
CA GLY A 38 13.16 -17.71 -17.28
C GLY A 38 11.78 -17.22 -16.83
N ALA A 39 10.81 -18.14 -16.73
CA ALA A 39 9.49 -17.84 -16.18
C ALA A 39 9.51 -17.66 -14.64
N GLU A 40 10.55 -18.15 -13.98
CA GLU A 40 10.74 -18.05 -12.54
C GLU A 40 11.09 -16.62 -12.13
N SER A 41 10.51 -16.15 -11.03
CA SER A 41 10.77 -14.83 -10.44
C SER A 41 10.99 -14.98 -8.94
N LEU A 42 11.81 -14.09 -8.35
CA LEU A 42 11.92 -14.00 -6.89
C LEU A 42 10.56 -13.77 -6.23
N ALA A 43 9.65 -13.04 -6.89
CA ALA A 43 8.30 -12.80 -6.40
C ALA A 43 7.43 -14.07 -6.31
N ASP A 44 7.86 -15.19 -6.92
CA ASP A 44 7.20 -16.49 -6.76
C ASP A 44 7.59 -17.19 -5.45
N LYS A 45 8.70 -16.77 -4.80
CA LYS A 45 9.10 -17.26 -3.47
C LYS A 45 8.26 -16.58 -2.39
N ASP A 46 7.88 -17.34 -1.37
CA ASP A 46 7.28 -16.79 -0.16
C ASP A 46 8.29 -15.90 0.57
N TRP A 47 7.82 -14.86 1.25
CA TRP A 47 8.69 -13.90 1.93
C TRP A 47 9.56 -14.59 2.98
N ALA A 48 9.06 -15.66 3.62
CA ALA A 48 9.81 -16.45 4.59
C ALA A 48 11.01 -17.19 3.96
N GLN A 49 10.94 -17.52 2.68
CA GLN A 49 12.05 -18.11 1.93
C GLN A 49 13.08 -17.05 1.49
N VAL A 50 12.63 -15.81 1.28
CA VAL A 50 13.50 -14.69 0.91
C VAL A 50 14.21 -14.09 2.13
N PHE A 51 13.55 -14.10 3.29
CA PHE A 51 14.06 -13.59 4.55
C PHE A 51 14.08 -14.69 5.63
N PRO A 52 15.01 -15.66 5.55
CA PRO A 52 14.97 -16.89 6.35
C PRO A 52 15.56 -16.74 7.76
N ASP A 53 15.93 -15.53 8.20
CA ASP A 53 16.29 -15.29 9.61
C ASP A 53 15.02 -15.50 10.48
N PRO A 54 15.04 -16.38 11.50
CA PRO A 54 13.85 -16.62 12.32
C PRO A 54 13.34 -15.36 13.02
N VAL A 55 14.23 -14.41 13.35
CA VAL A 55 13.85 -13.17 14.03
C VAL A 55 13.11 -12.24 13.09
N ILE A 56 13.61 -12.00 11.87
CA ILE A 56 12.89 -11.17 10.89
C ILE A 56 11.54 -11.79 10.53
N ALA A 57 11.47 -13.13 10.48
CA ALA A 57 10.23 -13.83 10.18
C ALA A 57 9.17 -13.65 11.27
N ASP A 58 9.55 -13.73 12.55
CA ASP A 58 8.66 -13.45 13.67
C ASP A 58 8.19 -12.00 13.69
N LEU A 59 9.08 -11.04 13.40
CA LEU A 59 8.73 -9.62 13.27
C LEU A 59 7.72 -9.39 12.15
N ILE A 60 7.93 -10.01 10.98
CA ILE A 60 7.00 -9.92 9.85
C ILE A 60 5.64 -10.54 10.22
N GLN A 61 5.60 -11.73 10.82
CA GLN A 61 4.35 -12.37 11.22
C GLN A 61 3.57 -11.53 12.24
N THR A 62 4.26 -11.01 13.24
CA THR A 62 3.67 -10.12 14.25
C THR A 62 3.11 -8.86 13.61
N ALA A 63 3.87 -8.22 12.71
CA ALA A 63 3.42 -7.03 11.99
C ALA A 63 2.19 -7.34 11.11
N LEU A 64 2.18 -8.44 10.37
CA LEU A 64 1.04 -8.80 9.52
C LEU A 64 -0.25 -9.04 10.32
N ALA A 65 -0.13 -9.54 11.55
CA ALA A 65 -1.26 -9.77 12.44
C ALA A 65 -1.76 -8.51 13.16
N GLN A 66 -0.86 -7.58 13.51
CA GLN A 66 -1.17 -6.49 14.46
C GLN A 66 -1.05 -5.08 13.87
N ASN A 67 -0.39 -4.91 12.72
CA ASN A 67 -0.12 -3.59 12.16
C ASN A 67 -1.41 -2.82 11.85
N GLN A 68 -1.43 -1.56 12.28
CA GLN A 68 -2.61 -0.71 12.20
C GLN A 68 -2.98 -0.35 10.75
N ASP A 69 -2.01 -0.17 9.85
CA ASP A 69 -2.31 0.12 8.43
C ASP A 69 -2.95 -1.07 7.72
N VAL A 70 -2.57 -2.31 8.09
CA VAL A 70 -3.22 -3.54 7.60
C VAL A 70 -4.67 -3.61 8.09
N LEU A 71 -4.91 -3.30 9.38
CA LEU A 71 -6.27 -3.26 9.94
C LEU A 71 -7.13 -2.16 9.31
N ILE A 72 -6.56 -0.97 9.06
CA ILE A 72 -7.22 0.12 8.33
C ILE A 72 -7.57 -0.33 6.91
N ALA A 73 -6.67 -1.03 6.23
CA ALA A 73 -6.93 -1.56 4.90
C ALA A 73 -8.05 -2.61 4.90
N ALA A 74 -8.12 -3.49 5.92
CA ALA A 74 -9.22 -4.44 6.09
C ALA A 74 -10.56 -3.72 6.29
N ALA A 75 -10.61 -2.69 7.14
CA ALA A 75 -11.82 -1.89 7.35
C ALA A 75 -12.28 -1.16 6.06
N ARG A 76 -11.34 -0.75 5.19
CA ARG A 76 -11.68 -0.17 3.88
C ARG A 76 -12.33 -1.17 2.93
N ILE A 77 -11.96 -2.45 3.02
CA ILE A 77 -12.64 -3.52 2.26
C ILE A 77 -14.08 -3.67 2.76
N GLU A 78 -14.31 -3.69 4.07
CA GLU A 78 -15.65 -3.74 4.65
C GLU A 78 -16.51 -2.53 4.21
N GLN A 79 -15.93 -1.32 4.24
CA GLN A 79 -16.59 -0.11 3.74
C GLN A 79 -16.99 -0.24 2.27
N ALA A 80 -16.09 -0.72 1.41
CA ALA A 80 -16.38 -0.92 -0.01
C ALA A 80 -17.43 -2.03 -0.23
N GLY A 81 -17.41 -3.09 0.59
CA GLY A 81 -18.41 -4.15 0.58
C GLY A 81 -19.80 -3.66 0.97
N ALA A 82 -19.89 -2.84 2.03
CA ALA A 82 -21.13 -2.19 2.44
C ALA A 82 -21.64 -1.23 1.37
N GLN A 83 -20.76 -0.44 0.74
CA GLN A 83 -21.12 0.45 -0.36
C GLN A 83 -21.65 -0.32 -1.57
N LEU A 84 -21.04 -1.46 -1.92
CA LEU A 84 -21.57 -2.38 -2.93
C LEU A 84 -22.96 -2.91 -2.56
N GLY A 85 -23.19 -3.23 -1.28
CA GLY A 85 -24.50 -3.62 -0.76
C GLY A 85 -25.55 -2.53 -0.96
N ILE A 86 -25.22 -1.28 -0.61
CA ILE A 86 -26.10 -0.10 -0.80
C ILE A 86 -26.44 0.07 -2.29
N THR A 87 -25.42 0.07 -3.17
CA THR A 87 -25.64 0.25 -4.61
C THR A 87 -26.42 -0.90 -5.25
N ARG A 88 -26.31 -2.12 -4.71
CA ARG A 88 -27.15 -3.25 -5.15
C ARG A 88 -28.60 -3.09 -4.69
N ALA A 89 -28.83 -2.53 -3.51
CA ALA A 89 -30.18 -2.32 -2.98
C ALA A 89 -31.01 -1.37 -3.87
N ASP A 90 -30.36 -0.43 -4.57
CA ASP A 90 -31.03 0.45 -5.54
C ASP A 90 -31.69 -0.30 -6.72
N GLN A 91 -31.34 -1.57 -6.95
CA GLN A 91 -32.00 -2.42 -7.95
C GLN A 91 -33.33 -3.01 -7.47
N LEU A 92 -33.64 -2.91 -6.18
CA LEU A 92 -34.80 -3.51 -5.55
C LEU A 92 -35.85 -2.45 -5.19
N PRO A 93 -37.13 -2.83 -5.05
CA PRO A 93 -38.14 -1.94 -4.50
C PRO A 93 -37.79 -1.53 -3.07
N THR A 94 -37.95 -0.24 -2.75
CA THR A 94 -37.98 0.22 -1.36
C THR A 94 -39.40 0.14 -0.83
N VAL A 95 -39.57 -0.25 0.44
CA VAL A 95 -40.88 -0.35 1.09
C VAL A 95 -40.88 0.52 2.34
N ALA A 96 -41.86 1.40 2.47
CA ALA A 96 -41.98 2.34 3.57
C ALA A 96 -43.40 2.33 4.16
N LEU A 97 -43.47 2.48 5.49
CA LEU A 97 -44.71 2.77 6.20
C LEU A 97 -44.88 4.29 6.30
N GLY A 98 -46.01 4.80 5.80
CA GLY A 98 -46.43 6.19 5.93
C GLY A 98 -47.60 6.30 6.89
N LEU A 99 -47.49 7.22 7.86
CA LEU A 99 -48.61 7.66 8.69
C LEU A 99 -48.75 9.16 8.49
N ALA A 100 -49.94 9.62 8.14
CA ALA A 100 -50.23 11.03 7.95
C ALA A 100 -51.51 11.42 8.68
N ALA A 101 -51.49 12.59 9.31
CA ALA A 101 -52.64 13.22 9.91
C ALA A 101 -52.61 14.69 9.51
N GLY A 102 -53.71 15.17 8.92
CA GLY A 102 -53.82 16.53 8.42
C GLY A 102 -55.18 17.10 8.73
N ARG A 103 -55.22 18.40 9.00
CA ARG A 103 -56.44 19.17 9.09
C ARG A 103 -56.30 20.41 8.22
N GLU A 104 -57.23 20.59 7.31
CA GLU A 104 -57.26 21.73 6.40
C GLU A 104 -58.54 22.52 6.59
N ARG A 105 -58.42 23.85 6.51
CA ARG A 105 -59.55 24.78 6.42
C ARG A 105 -59.47 25.44 5.06
N LEU A 106 -60.35 25.04 4.16
CA LEU A 106 -60.49 25.67 2.86
C LEU A 106 -61.33 26.94 3.01
N ALA A 107 -60.81 28.06 2.50
CA ALA A 107 -61.52 29.33 2.50
C ALA A 107 -62.80 29.24 1.66
N ALA A 108 -63.79 30.06 1.99
CA ALA A 108 -65.01 30.15 1.19
C ALA A 108 -64.69 30.74 -0.19
N THR A 109 -65.38 30.22 -1.21
CA THR A 109 -65.41 30.79 -2.56
C THR A 109 -66.83 31.29 -2.86
N SER A 110 -67.04 31.94 -4.01
CA SER A 110 -68.39 32.30 -4.46
C SER A 110 -69.30 31.09 -4.71
N LEU A 111 -68.73 29.89 -4.83
CA LEU A 111 -69.44 28.65 -5.16
C LEU A 111 -69.48 27.64 -4.00
N THR A 112 -68.65 27.81 -2.97
CA THR A 112 -68.53 26.87 -1.84
C THR A 112 -68.31 27.58 -0.50
N PRO A 113 -68.98 27.15 0.59
CA PRO A 113 -68.72 27.70 1.93
C PRO A 113 -67.35 27.27 2.47
N VAL A 114 -66.98 27.78 3.65
CA VAL A 114 -65.78 27.30 4.37
C VAL A 114 -65.92 25.81 4.65
N ILE A 115 -64.91 25.02 4.28
CA ILE A 115 -64.88 23.57 4.49
C ILE A 115 -63.72 23.22 5.42
N HIS A 116 -64.01 22.41 6.43
CA HIS A 116 -63.01 21.80 7.30
C HIS A 116 -62.84 20.33 6.93
N THR A 117 -61.63 19.92 6.59
CA THR A 117 -61.32 18.54 6.23
C THR A 117 -60.29 17.99 7.19
N ASN A 118 -60.58 16.83 7.79
CA ASN A 118 -59.59 16.03 8.48
C ASN A 118 -59.23 14.86 7.58
N VAL A 119 -57.95 14.50 7.54
CA VAL A 119 -57.46 13.29 6.87
C VAL A 119 -56.53 12.57 7.82
N PHE A 120 -56.87 11.34 8.15
CA PHE A 120 -55.97 10.38 8.78
C PHE A 120 -55.70 9.28 7.76
N GLN A 121 -54.42 8.94 7.59
CA GLN A 121 -53.96 7.97 6.62
C GLN A 121 -52.87 7.10 7.25
N GLY A 122 -53.00 5.79 7.05
CA GLY A 122 -51.91 4.85 7.23
C GLY A 122 -51.75 4.02 5.97
N SER A 123 -50.55 3.99 5.40
CA SER A 123 -50.28 3.24 4.17
C SER A 123 -48.90 2.61 4.18
N VAL A 124 -48.78 1.46 3.53
CA VAL A 124 -47.49 0.90 3.14
C VAL A 124 -47.33 1.17 1.65
N ALA A 125 -46.21 1.77 1.27
CA ALA A 125 -45.88 2.09 -0.11
C ALA A 125 -44.58 1.40 -0.52
N ALA A 126 -44.58 0.79 -1.70
CA ALA A 126 -43.40 0.28 -2.37
C ALA A 126 -43.09 1.17 -3.59
N SER A 127 -41.84 1.61 -3.72
CA SER A 127 -41.36 2.36 -4.89
C SER A 127 -40.16 1.66 -5.53
N TRP A 128 -40.16 1.55 -6.86
CA TRP A 128 -39.13 0.83 -7.60
C TRP A 128 -38.84 1.51 -8.93
N GLU A 129 -37.56 1.80 -9.20
CA GLU A 129 -37.10 2.25 -10.52
C GLU A 129 -36.61 1.03 -11.31
N LEU A 130 -37.28 0.73 -12.44
CA LEU A 130 -36.92 -0.42 -13.27
C LEU A 130 -35.61 -0.16 -14.02
N ASP A 131 -34.65 -1.06 -13.88
CA ASP A 131 -33.32 -0.94 -14.51
C ASP A 131 -33.27 -1.40 -15.97
N PHE A 132 -34.16 -0.88 -16.82
CA PHE A 132 -34.25 -1.32 -18.21
C PHE A 132 -32.95 -1.05 -19.00
N TRP A 133 -32.33 0.11 -18.76
CA TRP A 133 -31.12 0.59 -19.45
C TRP A 133 -29.81 0.19 -18.77
N GLY A 134 -29.87 -0.49 -17.62
CA GLY A 134 -28.68 -0.94 -16.89
C GLY A 134 -27.98 0.13 -16.07
N LYS A 135 -28.65 1.25 -15.72
CA LYS A 135 -28.13 2.29 -14.82
C LYS A 135 -27.63 1.68 -13.50
N PHE A 136 -28.47 0.91 -12.82
CA PHE A 136 -28.13 0.34 -11.51
C PHE A 136 -27.20 -0.87 -11.62
N ARG A 137 -27.34 -1.66 -12.70
CA ARG A 137 -26.39 -2.73 -13.04
C ARG A 137 -24.97 -2.19 -13.27
N ARG A 138 -24.80 -1.11 -14.04
CA ARG A 138 -23.50 -0.44 -14.26
C ARG A 138 -22.99 0.23 -12.99
N ALA A 139 -23.86 0.79 -12.15
CA ALA A 139 -23.45 1.33 -10.84
C ALA A 139 -22.92 0.20 -9.92
N THR A 140 -23.56 -0.97 -9.95
CA THR A 140 -23.12 -2.15 -9.20
C THR A 140 -21.81 -2.74 -9.76
N GLU A 141 -21.62 -2.72 -11.08
CA GLU A 141 -20.35 -3.07 -11.72
C GLU A 141 -19.23 -2.15 -11.24
N ALA A 142 -19.47 -0.83 -11.19
CA ALA A 142 -18.51 0.14 -10.67
C ALA A 142 -18.16 -0.12 -9.20
N ALA A 143 -19.18 -0.25 -8.33
CA ALA A 143 -18.97 -0.50 -6.91
C ALA A 143 -18.26 -1.84 -6.63
N ARG A 144 -18.48 -2.86 -7.46
CA ARG A 144 -17.75 -4.13 -7.37
C ARG A 144 -16.28 -3.96 -7.72
N ALA A 145 -15.98 -3.18 -8.75
CA ALA A 145 -14.61 -2.86 -9.12
C ALA A 145 -13.92 -1.98 -8.07
N ASP A 146 -14.63 -1.07 -7.40
CA ASP A 146 -14.11 -0.32 -6.26
C ASP A 146 -13.81 -1.23 -5.05
N LEU A 147 -14.62 -2.26 -4.79
CA LEU A 147 -14.31 -3.29 -3.78
C LEU A 147 -13.04 -4.06 -4.13
N LEU A 148 -12.91 -4.52 -5.39
CA LEU A 148 -11.70 -5.19 -5.86
C LEU A 148 -10.47 -4.28 -5.74
N ALA A 149 -10.63 -2.98 -6.00
CA ALA A 149 -9.57 -2.00 -5.78
C ALA A 149 -9.19 -1.92 -4.29
N ALA A 150 -10.15 -1.96 -3.36
CA ALA A 150 -9.83 -1.99 -1.93
C ALA A 150 -9.06 -3.26 -1.50
N GLU A 151 -9.40 -4.42 -2.08
CA GLU A 151 -8.69 -5.69 -1.86
C GLU A 151 -7.23 -5.61 -2.33
N TRP A 152 -6.99 -5.15 -3.56
CA TRP A 152 -5.63 -4.95 -4.07
C TRP A 152 -4.85 -3.87 -3.31
N ASN A 153 -5.53 -2.85 -2.80
CA ASN A 153 -4.88 -1.86 -1.94
C ASN A 153 -4.39 -2.48 -0.63
N ARG A 154 -5.17 -3.37 0.02
CA ARG A 154 -4.69 -4.12 1.19
C ARG A 154 -3.45 -4.93 0.86
N GLN A 155 -3.42 -5.54 -0.32
CA GLN A 155 -2.25 -6.28 -0.77
C GLN A 155 -1.01 -5.39 -0.90
N ALA A 156 -1.14 -4.21 -1.50
CA ALA A 156 -0.05 -3.26 -1.62
C ALA A 156 0.48 -2.82 -0.23
N VAL A 157 -0.41 -2.61 0.74
CA VAL A 157 -0.04 -2.29 2.13
C VAL A 157 0.76 -3.42 2.77
N ILE A 158 0.31 -4.68 2.63
CA ILE A 158 1.01 -5.86 3.16
C ILE A 158 2.42 -5.99 2.57
N THR A 159 2.53 -5.91 1.25
CA THR A 159 3.82 -6.03 0.55
C THR A 159 4.77 -4.89 0.95
N SER A 160 4.27 -3.66 1.09
CA SER A 160 5.06 -2.52 1.60
C SER A 160 5.49 -2.72 3.05
N LEU A 161 4.62 -3.25 3.92
CA LEU A 161 4.92 -3.50 5.32
C LEU A 161 6.04 -4.53 5.48
N ILE A 162 6.00 -5.62 4.71
CA ILE A 162 7.07 -6.64 4.68
C ILE A 162 8.40 -5.98 4.30
N ALA A 163 8.41 -5.14 3.26
CA ALA A 163 9.61 -4.44 2.82
C ALA A 163 10.13 -3.45 3.88
N SER A 164 9.23 -2.72 4.57
CA SER A 164 9.60 -1.77 5.63
C SER A 164 10.18 -2.47 6.85
N ILE A 165 9.61 -3.61 7.29
CA ILE A 165 10.16 -4.42 8.37
C ILE A 165 11.52 -4.99 7.96
N ALA A 166 11.63 -5.57 6.76
CA ALA A 166 12.86 -6.20 6.32
C ALA A 166 14.02 -5.18 6.19
N GLY A 167 13.75 -4.05 5.53
CA GLY A 167 14.74 -2.98 5.40
C GLY A 167 15.11 -2.35 6.74
N GLY A 168 14.13 -2.15 7.62
CA GLY A 168 14.38 -1.62 8.96
C GLY A 168 15.21 -2.55 9.84
N TYR A 169 14.98 -3.86 9.75
CA TYR A 169 15.74 -4.86 10.48
C TYR A 169 17.19 -4.96 9.98
N TYR A 170 17.41 -4.96 8.65
CA TYR A 170 18.78 -4.94 8.11
C TYR A 170 19.52 -3.65 8.46
N GLN A 171 18.84 -2.50 8.48
CA GLN A 171 19.42 -1.25 8.97
C GLN A 171 19.85 -1.37 10.43
N LEU A 172 19.07 -2.06 11.27
CA LEU A 172 19.41 -2.32 12.67
C LEU A 172 20.67 -3.20 12.79
N LEU A 173 20.74 -4.30 12.04
CA LEU A 173 21.92 -5.18 12.03
C LEU A 173 23.19 -4.46 11.53
N ALA A 174 23.04 -3.53 10.61
CA ALA A 174 24.16 -2.70 10.15
C ALA A 174 24.66 -1.74 11.23
N LEU A 175 23.74 -1.12 11.99
CA LEU A 175 24.10 -0.31 13.15
C LEU A 175 24.80 -1.15 14.22
N ASP A 176 24.31 -2.37 14.49
CA ASP A 176 24.95 -3.30 15.42
C ASP A 176 26.39 -3.64 14.96
N SER A 177 26.60 -3.88 13.66
CA SER A 177 27.93 -4.12 13.09
C SER A 177 28.85 -2.90 13.18
N GLN A 178 28.34 -1.69 12.90
CA GLN A 178 29.11 -0.45 13.00
C GLN A 178 29.46 -0.14 14.46
N LEU A 179 28.59 -0.49 15.41
CA LEU A 179 28.83 -0.36 16.84
C LEU A 179 29.95 -1.30 17.30
N GLU A 180 29.93 -2.56 16.84
CA GLU A 180 30.99 -3.55 17.11
C GLU A 180 32.36 -3.04 16.61
N ILE A 181 32.42 -2.56 15.37
CA ILE A 181 33.61 -1.96 14.75
C ILE A 181 34.10 -0.74 15.56
N SER A 182 33.19 0.17 15.92
CA SER A 182 33.53 1.41 16.63
C SER A 182 34.01 1.15 18.06
N LYS A 183 33.42 0.19 18.78
CA LYS A 183 33.84 -0.21 20.14
C LYS A 183 35.22 -0.87 20.12
N SER A 184 35.47 -1.76 19.16
CA SER A 184 36.79 -2.38 18.96
C SER A 184 37.86 -1.31 18.65
N THR A 185 37.52 -0.38 17.74
CA THR A 185 38.41 0.72 17.34
C THR A 185 38.71 1.67 18.50
N LEU A 186 37.70 2.03 19.31
CA LEU A 186 37.88 2.85 20.50
C LEU A 186 38.84 2.19 21.49
N THR A 187 38.65 0.89 21.76
CA THR A 187 39.50 0.12 22.67
C THR A 187 40.94 0.12 22.20
N SER A 188 41.17 -0.16 20.91
CA SER A 188 42.51 -0.14 20.30
C SER A 188 43.15 1.25 20.40
N ARG A 189 42.40 2.32 20.09
CA ARG A 189 42.90 3.70 20.16
C ARG A 189 43.21 4.16 21.58
N GLN A 190 42.45 3.70 22.58
CA GLN A 190 42.74 3.97 23.99
C GLN A 190 44.05 3.33 24.44
N GLN A 191 44.29 2.09 24.03
CA GLN A 191 45.56 1.40 24.29
C GLN A 191 46.75 2.11 23.59
N SER A 192 46.57 2.55 22.35
CA SER A 192 47.59 3.35 21.65
C SER A 192 47.87 4.67 22.37
N LEU A 193 46.84 5.38 22.83
CA LEU A 193 47.00 6.63 23.59
C LEU A 193 47.77 6.41 24.89
N GLU A 194 47.46 5.34 25.64
CA GLU A 194 48.18 5.02 26.88
C GLU A 194 49.67 4.77 26.62
N LEU A 195 50.00 4.02 25.57
CA LEU A 195 51.39 3.79 25.16
C LEU A 195 52.10 5.10 24.77
N THR A 196 51.47 5.94 23.95
CA THR A 196 52.04 7.23 23.53
C THR A 196 52.26 8.16 24.73
N GLN A 197 51.36 8.17 25.71
CA GLN A 197 51.53 8.93 26.96
C GLN A 197 52.67 8.42 27.84
N LEU A 198 52.94 7.12 27.85
CA LEU A 198 54.10 6.56 28.56
C LEU A 198 55.40 6.93 27.87
N GLN A 199 55.44 6.88 26.54
CA GLN A 199 56.59 7.27 25.73
C GLN A 199 56.90 8.77 25.85
N GLU A 200 55.87 9.63 25.89
CA GLU A 200 56.02 11.07 26.07
C GLU A 200 56.62 11.40 27.43
N ARG A 201 56.15 10.75 28.50
CA ARG A 201 56.70 10.88 29.86
C ARG A 201 58.17 10.45 29.96
N GLN A 202 58.61 9.56 29.07
CA GLN A 202 60.00 9.13 28.95
C GLN A 202 60.82 9.98 27.96
N GLY A 203 60.20 10.99 27.33
CA GLY A 203 60.83 11.88 26.35
C GLY A 203 61.06 11.26 24.98
N ALA A 204 60.44 10.11 24.68
CA ALA A 204 60.64 9.39 23.42
C ALA A 204 59.76 9.89 22.25
N VAL A 205 58.64 10.54 22.56
CA VAL A 205 57.70 11.13 21.59
C VAL A 205 57.24 12.51 22.05
N SER A 206 56.60 13.27 21.16
CA SER A 206 56.19 14.64 21.44
C SER A 206 54.78 14.73 22.07
N LEU A 207 54.49 15.84 22.76
CA LEU A 207 53.12 16.13 23.20
C LEU A 207 52.13 16.23 22.02
N LEU A 208 52.61 16.58 20.81
CA LEU A 208 51.77 16.59 19.60
C LEU A 208 51.25 15.18 19.28
N ASP A 209 52.09 14.15 19.41
CA ASP A 209 51.70 12.76 19.18
C ASP A 209 50.61 12.31 20.16
N VAL A 210 50.72 12.73 21.43
CA VAL A 210 49.68 12.50 22.45
C VAL A 210 48.36 13.16 22.05
N ARG A 211 48.38 14.43 21.62
CA ARG A 211 47.15 15.14 21.18
C ARG A 211 46.53 14.52 19.94
N GLN A 212 47.34 14.01 19.01
CA GLN A 212 46.85 13.27 17.84
C GLN A 212 46.20 11.93 18.23
N ALA A 213 46.76 11.22 19.20
CA ALA A 213 46.17 10.00 19.74
C ALA A 213 44.84 10.26 20.46
N GLU A 214 44.76 11.34 21.25
CA GLU A 214 43.51 11.77 21.89
C GLU A 214 42.40 12.05 20.86
N GLN A 215 42.74 12.74 19.75
CA GLN A 215 41.78 13.01 18.68
C GLN A 215 41.18 11.71 18.10
N LEU A 216 41.99 10.67 17.88
CA LEU A 216 41.49 9.37 17.42
C LEU A 216 40.49 8.76 18.39
N VAL A 217 40.80 8.78 19.69
CA VAL A 217 39.91 8.28 20.74
C VAL A 217 38.58 9.02 20.72
N TYR A 218 38.61 10.36 20.71
CA TYR A 218 37.39 11.16 20.69
C TYR A 218 36.57 10.97 19.41
N ASN A 219 37.23 10.77 18.26
CA ASN A 219 36.55 10.45 17.01
C ASN A 219 35.81 9.11 17.04
N ALA A 220 36.39 8.06 17.61
CA ALA A 220 35.69 6.78 17.76
C ALA A 220 34.54 6.89 18.79
N ALA A 221 34.78 7.58 19.90
CA ALA A 221 33.77 7.76 20.96
C ALA A 221 32.54 8.52 20.47
N GLN A 222 32.70 9.61 19.70
CA GLN A 222 31.55 10.34 19.16
C GLN A 222 30.72 9.50 18.18
N THR A 223 31.36 8.63 17.38
CA THR A 223 30.66 7.74 16.44
C THR A 223 29.80 6.72 17.18
N ILE A 224 30.26 6.18 18.31
CA ILE A 224 29.48 5.26 19.14
C ILE A 224 28.17 5.92 19.60
N VAL A 225 28.25 7.16 20.11
CA VAL A 225 27.06 7.90 20.60
C VAL A 225 26.06 8.13 19.46
N ASP A 226 26.51 8.47 18.25
CA ASP A 226 25.60 8.62 17.10
C ASP A 226 24.95 7.29 16.69
N ILE A 227 25.70 6.19 16.69
CA ILE A 227 25.18 4.87 16.35
C ILE A 227 24.16 4.39 17.38
N GLU A 228 24.43 4.56 18.68
CA GLU A 228 23.49 4.18 19.75
C GLU A 228 22.18 4.94 19.62
N ARG A 229 22.25 6.26 19.38
CA ARG A 229 21.06 7.09 19.09
C ARG A 229 20.28 6.57 17.88
N ARG A 230 20.95 6.23 16.78
CA ARG A 230 20.30 5.68 15.58
C ARG A 230 19.70 4.29 15.83
N THR A 231 20.36 3.48 16.65
CA THR A 231 19.90 2.13 17.01
C THR A 231 18.55 2.22 17.71
N GLU A 232 18.44 3.04 18.75
CA GLU A 232 17.17 3.23 19.47
C GLU A 232 16.08 3.81 18.55
N GLN A 233 16.41 4.77 17.68
CA GLN A 233 15.45 5.30 16.70
C GLN A 233 14.96 4.23 15.72
N GLN A 234 15.85 3.34 15.28
CA GLN A 234 15.51 2.26 14.37
C GLN A 234 14.64 1.19 15.06
N GLU A 235 14.93 0.87 16.32
CA GLU A 235 14.09 -0.01 17.15
C GLU A 235 12.70 0.56 17.38
N ASN A 236 12.61 1.87 17.61
CA ASN A 236 11.35 2.57 17.78
C ASN A 236 10.53 2.57 16.48
N PHE A 237 11.17 2.78 15.33
CA PHE A 237 10.52 2.64 14.02
C PHE A 237 9.92 1.25 13.82
N ILE A 238 10.69 0.19 14.08
CA ILE A 238 10.20 -1.20 13.96
C ILE A 238 9.07 -1.46 14.96
N SER A 239 9.17 -0.96 16.19
CA SER A 239 8.13 -1.15 17.22
C SER A 239 6.78 -0.56 16.80
N VAL A 240 6.77 0.60 16.14
CA VAL A 240 5.53 1.18 15.58
C VAL A 240 4.93 0.27 14.50
N LEU A 241 5.75 -0.30 13.62
CA LEU A 241 5.27 -1.23 12.59
C LEU A 241 4.68 -2.52 13.18
N LEU A 242 5.17 -2.94 14.36
CA LEU A 242 4.63 -4.05 15.15
C LEU A 242 3.41 -3.66 16.01
N ALA A 243 2.91 -2.43 15.89
CA ALA A 243 1.82 -1.88 16.70
C ALA A 243 2.06 -1.95 18.22
N ARG A 244 3.32 -1.78 18.66
CA ARG A 244 3.69 -1.77 20.08
C ARG A 244 4.44 -0.49 20.46
N ASN A 245 4.55 -0.23 21.76
CA ASN A 245 5.33 0.90 22.27
C ASN A 245 6.84 0.76 21.96
N PRO A 246 7.56 1.90 21.85
CA PRO A 246 9.02 1.94 21.72
C PRO A 246 9.75 0.99 22.67
N GLY A 247 10.70 0.22 22.13
CA GLY A 247 11.46 -0.76 22.90
C GLY A 247 12.40 -1.60 22.03
N PRO A 248 13.26 -2.40 22.66
CA PRO A 248 14.30 -3.16 21.97
C PRO A 248 13.72 -4.23 21.03
N ILE A 249 14.44 -4.52 19.94
CA ILE A 249 14.08 -5.55 18.94
C ILE A 249 15.01 -6.76 19.08
N PRO A 250 14.57 -8.02 19.12
CA PRO A 250 15.52 -9.14 19.19
C PRO A 250 16.48 -9.15 17.97
N ARG A 251 17.69 -9.70 18.15
CA ARG A 251 18.69 -9.87 17.07
C ARG A 251 18.83 -11.34 16.74
N GLY A 252 18.82 -11.65 15.45
CA GLY A 252 19.04 -12.97 14.89
C GLY A 252 20.47 -13.12 14.38
N ARG A 253 20.60 -13.46 13.09
CA ARG A 253 21.92 -13.63 12.45
C ARG A 253 22.61 -12.28 12.26
N LYS A 254 23.95 -12.26 12.26
CA LYS A 254 24.71 -11.03 11.97
C LYS A 254 24.45 -10.56 10.53
N LEU A 255 24.73 -9.29 10.24
CA LEU A 255 24.59 -8.71 8.89
C LEU A 255 25.30 -9.55 7.81
N THR A 256 26.50 -10.04 8.11
CA THR A 256 27.34 -10.86 7.21
C THR A 256 26.84 -12.29 7.02
N GLU A 257 25.91 -12.74 7.85
CA GLU A 257 25.40 -14.11 7.87
C GLU A 257 23.98 -14.20 7.29
N GLN A 258 23.44 -13.08 6.81
CA GLN A 258 22.13 -13.02 6.16
C GLN A 258 22.20 -13.72 4.79
N PRO A 259 21.52 -14.87 4.62
CA PRO A 259 21.63 -15.64 3.39
C PRO A 259 20.85 -14.94 2.27
N HIS A 260 21.49 -14.82 1.11
CA HIS A 260 20.86 -14.30 -0.10
C HIS A 260 21.52 -14.89 -1.34
N ASP A 261 20.73 -15.14 -2.38
CA ASP A 261 21.21 -15.76 -3.61
C ASP A 261 22.04 -14.75 -4.42
N PRO A 262 23.26 -15.10 -4.88
CA PRO A 262 24.12 -14.19 -5.65
C PRO A 262 23.49 -13.70 -6.96
N ILE A 263 22.54 -14.47 -7.51
CA ILE A 263 21.79 -14.17 -8.74
C ILE A 263 20.32 -14.40 -8.43
N VAL A 264 19.50 -13.39 -8.73
CA VAL A 264 18.06 -13.42 -8.47
C VAL A 264 17.30 -13.38 -9.79
N PRO A 265 16.39 -14.35 -10.05
CA PRO A 265 15.62 -14.37 -11.28
C PRO A 265 14.52 -13.28 -11.23
N ALA A 266 14.46 -12.43 -12.26
CA ALA A 266 13.48 -11.35 -12.35
C ALA A 266 12.12 -11.82 -12.90
N GLY A 267 12.11 -12.86 -13.73
CA GLY A 267 10.94 -13.27 -14.51
C GLY A 267 10.69 -12.38 -15.72
N LEU A 268 9.49 -12.50 -16.29
CA LEU A 268 9.07 -11.76 -17.49
C LEU A 268 8.38 -10.42 -17.12
N PRO A 269 8.65 -9.31 -17.83
CA PRO A 269 7.94 -8.04 -17.63
C PRO A 269 6.42 -8.14 -17.72
N SER A 270 5.90 -8.97 -18.63
CA SER A 270 4.46 -9.20 -18.77
C SER A 270 3.81 -9.83 -17.53
N ALA A 271 4.56 -10.57 -16.71
CA ALA A 271 4.05 -11.18 -15.49
C ALA A 271 3.70 -10.13 -14.41
N LEU A 272 4.36 -8.96 -14.41
CA LEU A 272 4.04 -7.88 -13.46
C LEU A 272 2.59 -7.41 -13.58
N LEU A 273 2.05 -7.41 -14.80
CA LEU A 273 0.69 -6.94 -15.06
C LEU A 273 -0.36 -7.75 -14.28
N GLN A 274 -0.06 -8.99 -13.92
CA GLN A 274 -0.98 -9.87 -13.18
C GLN A 274 -0.61 -10.01 -11.70
N ARG A 275 0.66 -9.78 -11.35
CA ARG A 275 1.18 -10.02 -10.00
C ARG A 275 1.21 -8.77 -9.13
N ARG A 276 1.45 -7.60 -9.72
CA ARG A 276 1.75 -6.39 -8.95
C ARG A 276 0.46 -5.75 -8.41
N PRO A 277 0.31 -5.60 -7.08
CA PRO A 277 -0.93 -5.14 -6.47
C PRO A 277 -1.35 -3.71 -6.88
N ASP A 278 -0.39 -2.81 -7.06
CA ASP A 278 -0.62 -1.44 -7.48
C ASP A 278 -1.15 -1.33 -8.92
N ILE A 279 -0.66 -2.17 -9.84
CA ILE A 279 -1.16 -2.28 -11.21
C ILE A 279 -2.61 -2.79 -11.19
N GLN A 280 -2.87 -3.87 -10.45
CA GLN A 280 -4.20 -4.45 -10.31
C GLN A 280 -5.20 -3.48 -9.66
N LEU A 281 -4.75 -2.72 -8.65
CA LEU A 281 -5.51 -1.63 -8.05
C LEU A 281 -5.93 -0.58 -9.08
N GLN A 282 -5.00 -0.08 -9.91
CA GLN A 282 -5.34 0.93 -10.91
C GLN A 282 -6.21 0.35 -12.04
N GLU A 283 -6.04 -0.92 -12.39
CA GLU A 283 -6.93 -1.58 -13.34
C GLU A 283 -8.37 -1.66 -12.82
N ALA A 284 -8.56 -2.06 -11.56
CA ALA A 284 -9.87 -2.11 -10.93
C ALA A 284 -10.53 -0.70 -10.89
N ARG A 285 -9.76 0.35 -10.61
CA ARG A 285 -10.26 1.74 -10.69
C ARG A 285 -10.64 2.16 -12.11
N LEU A 286 -9.88 1.73 -13.11
CA LEU A 286 -10.21 1.97 -14.52
C LEU A 286 -11.50 1.26 -14.93
N ILE A 287 -11.72 0.02 -14.48
CA ILE A 287 -12.97 -0.72 -14.68
C ILE A 287 -14.14 0.04 -14.04
N ALA A 288 -13.98 0.52 -12.81
CA ALA A 288 -15.01 1.30 -12.12
C ALA A 288 -15.35 2.59 -12.89
N ALA A 289 -14.34 3.33 -13.34
CA ALA A 289 -14.54 4.55 -14.13
C ALA A 289 -15.23 4.26 -15.47
N ASN A 290 -14.90 3.15 -16.14
CA ASN A 290 -15.57 2.72 -17.37
C ASN A 290 -17.06 2.44 -17.14
N ALA A 291 -17.41 1.70 -16.08
CA ALA A 291 -18.80 1.40 -15.76
C ALA A 291 -19.62 2.67 -15.42
N ARG A 292 -19.01 3.67 -14.78
CA ARG A 292 -19.66 4.97 -14.50
C ARG A 292 -20.04 5.75 -15.77
N ILE A 293 -19.37 5.54 -16.90
CA ILE A 293 -19.82 6.08 -18.21
C ILE A 293 -21.21 5.54 -18.55
N GLY A 294 -21.46 4.25 -18.32
CA GLY A 294 -22.77 3.63 -18.53
C GLY A 294 -23.86 4.23 -17.66
N VAL A 295 -23.56 4.49 -16.38
CA VAL A 295 -24.46 5.18 -15.45
C VAL A 295 -24.82 6.59 -15.95
N ALA A 296 -23.82 7.36 -16.38
CA ALA A 296 -24.02 8.71 -16.91
C ALA A 296 -24.82 8.70 -18.23
N ARG A 297 -24.55 7.73 -19.12
CA ARG A 297 -25.27 7.58 -20.39
C ARG A 297 -26.72 7.15 -20.20
N ALA A 298 -27.01 6.34 -19.18
CA ALA A 298 -28.37 5.92 -18.87
C ALA A 298 -29.30 7.11 -18.54
N ALA A 299 -28.75 8.25 -18.07
CA ALA A 299 -29.53 9.46 -17.81
C ALA A 299 -30.14 10.11 -19.07
N PHE A 300 -29.68 9.75 -20.28
CA PHE A 300 -30.34 10.18 -21.53
C PHE A 300 -31.65 9.43 -21.82
N PHE A 301 -31.87 8.30 -21.16
CA PHE A 301 -33.00 7.44 -21.43
C PHE A 301 -34.14 7.68 -20.42
N PRO A 302 -35.39 7.33 -20.77
CA PRO A 302 -36.51 7.46 -19.84
C PRO A 302 -36.30 6.64 -18.55
N SER A 303 -36.57 7.22 -17.39
CA SER A 303 -36.70 6.46 -16.15
C SER A 303 -38.13 5.92 -16.02
N ILE A 304 -38.25 4.64 -15.66
CA ILE A 304 -39.54 3.98 -15.41
C ILE A 304 -39.63 3.73 -13.91
N SER A 305 -40.56 4.38 -13.22
CA SER A 305 -40.83 4.12 -11.81
C SER A 305 -42.19 3.46 -11.61
N LEU A 306 -42.24 2.46 -10.74
CA LEU A 306 -43.45 1.79 -10.29
C LEU A 306 -43.65 2.13 -8.81
N THR A 307 -44.82 2.67 -8.48
CA THR A 307 -45.23 2.92 -7.11
C THR A 307 -46.51 2.16 -6.83
N ALA A 308 -46.48 1.29 -5.83
CA ALA A 308 -47.66 0.59 -5.33
C ALA A 308 -47.90 1.03 -3.89
N SER A 309 -49.14 1.33 -3.50
CA SER A 309 -49.46 1.58 -2.11
C SER A 309 -50.78 0.92 -1.71
N GLY A 310 -50.88 0.55 -0.45
CA GLY A 310 -52.09 -0.02 0.15
C GLY A 310 -52.21 0.43 1.59
N GLY A 311 -53.43 0.68 2.05
CA GLY A 311 -53.65 1.20 3.39
C GLY A 311 -55.09 1.58 3.67
N ALA A 312 -55.27 2.54 4.56
CA ALA A 312 -56.57 3.07 4.89
C ALA A 312 -56.56 4.59 5.08
N GLN A 313 -57.67 5.24 4.72
CA GLN A 313 -57.92 6.67 4.85
C GLN A 313 -59.27 6.88 5.53
N SER A 314 -59.33 7.80 6.49
CA SER A 314 -60.60 8.24 7.06
C SER A 314 -60.56 9.71 7.45
N ALA A 315 -61.75 10.33 7.53
CA ALA A 315 -61.90 11.67 8.10
C ALA A 315 -61.85 11.64 9.64
N PRO A 316 -62.60 10.74 10.33
CA PRO A 316 -62.38 10.50 11.76
C PRO A 316 -61.32 9.42 11.98
N LEU A 317 -60.35 9.67 12.86
CA LEU A 317 -59.30 8.70 13.23
C LEU A 317 -59.89 7.37 13.73
N SER A 318 -61.03 7.42 14.42
CA SER A 318 -61.72 6.24 14.95
C SER A 318 -62.12 5.23 13.88
N ASP A 319 -62.27 5.67 12.62
CA ASP A 319 -62.76 4.82 11.54
C ASP A 319 -61.64 4.40 10.58
N LEU A 320 -60.38 4.75 10.88
CA LEU A 320 -59.23 4.46 10.02
C LEU A 320 -59.05 2.96 9.75
N PHE A 321 -59.40 2.10 10.71
CA PHE A 321 -59.32 0.65 10.57
C PHE A 321 -60.70 -0.02 10.54
N LYS A 322 -61.76 0.74 10.22
CA LYS A 322 -63.14 0.23 10.06
C LYS A 322 -63.56 0.25 8.59
N GLY A 323 -64.53 -0.58 8.21
CA GLY A 323 -65.03 -0.60 6.83
C GLY A 323 -65.89 0.62 6.48
N PRO A 324 -65.80 1.23 5.27
CA PRO A 324 -64.86 0.99 4.16
C PRO A 324 -63.77 2.09 4.08
N ALA A 325 -62.78 2.08 4.97
CA ALA A 325 -61.64 3.01 4.95
C ALA A 325 -60.49 2.58 4.01
N GLY A 326 -60.56 1.40 3.38
CA GLY A 326 -59.47 0.84 2.60
C GLY A 326 -59.14 1.64 1.33
N MET A 327 -57.86 1.81 1.04
CA MET A 327 -57.35 2.42 -0.19
C MET A 327 -56.19 1.60 -0.78
N TRP A 328 -56.03 1.66 -2.09
CA TRP A 328 -54.83 1.18 -2.77
C TRP A 328 -54.57 1.98 -4.04
N SER A 329 -53.32 2.01 -4.48
CA SER A 329 -52.93 2.59 -5.77
C SER A 329 -51.78 1.80 -6.40
N PHE A 330 -51.77 1.75 -7.72
CA PHE A 330 -50.66 1.21 -8.51
C PHE A 330 -50.41 2.16 -9.69
N ILE A 331 -49.28 2.85 -9.64
CA ILE A 331 -48.94 3.95 -10.54
C ILE A 331 -47.59 3.64 -11.18
N GLY A 332 -47.58 3.52 -12.51
CA GLY A 332 -46.35 3.55 -13.29
C GLY A 332 -46.14 4.96 -13.84
N SER A 333 -44.91 5.47 -13.75
CA SER A 333 -44.53 6.73 -14.39
C SER A 333 -43.30 6.53 -15.28
N LEU A 334 -43.31 7.21 -16.42
CA LEU A 334 -42.23 7.22 -17.40
C LEU A 334 -41.80 8.68 -17.56
N THR A 335 -40.57 9.00 -17.15
CA THR A 335 -40.04 10.36 -17.21
C THR A 335 -38.81 10.41 -18.10
N GLN A 336 -38.83 11.25 -19.14
CA GLN A 336 -37.67 11.48 -20.01
C GLN A 336 -37.32 12.98 -20.03
N PRO A 337 -36.08 13.36 -19.67
CA PRO A 337 -35.63 14.73 -19.82
C PRO A 337 -35.57 15.13 -21.31
N ILE A 338 -36.36 16.14 -21.72
CA ILE A 338 -36.28 16.72 -23.07
C ILE A 338 -35.20 17.80 -23.13
N PHE A 339 -35.12 18.63 -22.09
CA PHE A 339 -34.13 19.72 -21.98
C PHE A 339 -33.59 19.80 -20.56
N ALA A 340 -32.27 19.71 -20.42
CA ALA A 340 -31.59 19.75 -19.12
C ALA A 340 -30.43 20.78 -19.08
N GLY A 341 -30.43 21.77 -19.98
CA GLY A 341 -29.40 22.82 -20.02
C GLY A 341 -27.97 22.27 -20.21
N GLY A 342 -27.81 21.14 -20.92
CA GLY A 342 -26.50 20.48 -21.10
C GLY A 342 -26.01 19.66 -19.92
N ARG A 343 -26.76 19.55 -18.81
CA ARG A 343 -26.33 18.78 -17.61
C ARG A 343 -25.96 17.33 -17.92
N ILE A 344 -26.79 16.64 -18.71
CA ILE A 344 -26.62 15.21 -19.01
C ILE A 344 -25.40 14.98 -19.91
N SER A 345 -25.26 15.80 -20.97
CA SER A 345 -24.11 15.71 -21.87
C SER A 345 -22.80 16.06 -21.16
N SER A 346 -22.80 17.08 -20.30
CA SER A 346 -21.64 17.41 -19.46
C SER A 346 -21.31 16.31 -18.44
N GLY A 347 -22.33 15.63 -17.88
CA GLY A 347 -22.13 14.48 -16.99
C GLY A 347 -21.46 13.29 -17.69
N VAL A 348 -21.86 12.98 -18.93
CA VAL A 348 -21.19 11.96 -19.74
C VAL A 348 -19.76 12.37 -20.08
N LYS A 349 -19.54 13.63 -20.49
CA LYS A 349 -18.19 14.15 -20.76
C LYS A 349 -17.29 14.07 -19.52
N LEU A 350 -17.82 14.35 -18.34
CA LEU A 350 -17.09 14.21 -17.07
C LEU A 350 -16.70 12.75 -16.83
N ALA A 351 -17.64 11.81 -16.96
CA ALA A 351 -17.36 10.38 -16.78
C ALA A 351 -16.34 9.84 -17.79
N GLU A 352 -16.43 10.29 -19.05
CA GLU A 352 -15.44 9.97 -20.09
C GLU A 352 -14.06 10.55 -19.78
N ALA A 353 -13.99 11.78 -19.26
CA ALA A 353 -12.73 12.40 -18.85
C ALA A 353 -12.09 11.66 -17.66
N GLN A 354 -12.89 11.27 -16.66
CA GLN A 354 -12.43 10.48 -15.51
C GLN A 354 -11.93 9.09 -15.92
N GLN A 355 -12.57 8.45 -16.90
CA GLN A 355 -12.08 7.18 -17.45
C GLN A 355 -10.75 7.37 -18.20
N LYS A 356 -10.60 8.46 -18.97
CA LYS A 356 -9.34 8.79 -19.64
C LYS A 356 -8.22 9.07 -18.64
N GLU A 357 -8.50 9.77 -17.56
CA GLU A 357 -7.57 9.99 -16.45
C GLU A 357 -7.13 8.65 -15.84
N ALA A 358 -8.10 7.79 -15.48
CA ALA A 358 -7.81 6.47 -14.91
C ALA A 358 -6.96 5.59 -15.87
N LEU A 359 -7.18 5.71 -17.19
CA LEU A 359 -6.38 5.00 -18.19
C LEU A 359 -4.92 5.48 -18.19
N VAL A 360 -4.70 6.79 -18.14
CA VAL A 360 -3.35 7.37 -18.09
C VAL A 360 -2.65 6.98 -16.80
N VAL A 361 -3.35 7.04 -15.65
CA VAL A 361 -2.81 6.59 -14.35
C VAL A 361 -2.41 5.12 -14.41
N TYR A 362 -3.25 4.25 -14.94
CA TYR A 362 -2.94 2.82 -15.13
C TYR A 362 -1.68 2.62 -15.99
N GLN A 363 -1.57 3.32 -17.12
CA GLN A 363 -0.39 3.26 -17.99
C GLN A 363 0.87 3.79 -17.30
N GLN A 364 0.75 4.88 -16.54
CA GLN A 364 1.85 5.45 -15.75
C GLN A 364 2.33 4.46 -14.67
N THR A 365 1.43 3.82 -13.94
CA THR A 365 1.78 2.82 -12.93
C THR A 365 2.54 1.65 -13.53
N ILE A 366 2.17 1.20 -14.73
CA ILE A 366 2.90 0.13 -15.43
C ILE A 366 4.32 0.57 -15.82
N GLN A 367 4.47 1.77 -16.37
CA GLN A 367 5.80 2.30 -16.74
C GLN A 367 6.69 2.47 -15.51
N GLN A 368 6.10 2.97 -14.42
CA GLN A 368 6.79 3.13 -13.14
C GLN A 368 7.22 1.77 -12.58
N ALA A 369 6.36 0.74 -12.66
CA ALA A 369 6.71 -0.60 -12.24
C ALA A 369 7.88 -1.20 -13.05
N PHE A 370 7.90 -1.00 -14.38
CA PHE A 370 9.04 -1.44 -15.20
C PHE A 370 10.34 -0.73 -14.84
N ARG A 371 10.27 0.57 -14.55
CA ARG A 371 11.42 1.34 -14.09
C ARG A 371 11.92 0.80 -12.75
N GLU A 372 11.05 0.64 -11.76
CA GLU A 372 11.44 0.20 -10.42
C GLU A 372 12.11 -1.17 -10.42
N VAL A 373 11.61 -2.12 -11.21
CA VAL A 373 12.26 -3.43 -11.35
C VAL A 373 13.63 -3.30 -12.01
N SER A 374 13.74 -2.48 -13.07
CA SER A 374 15.02 -2.26 -13.75
C SER A 374 16.04 -1.59 -12.82
N ASP A 375 15.62 -0.56 -12.08
CA ASP A 375 16.45 0.15 -11.11
C ASP A 375 16.88 -0.80 -9.98
N ALA A 376 15.98 -1.63 -9.45
CA ALA A 376 16.28 -2.60 -8.40
C ALA A 376 17.24 -3.72 -8.87
N LEU A 377 17.10 -4.23 -10.10
CA LEU A 377 18.02 -5.21 -10.68
C LEU A 377 19.44 -4.65 -10.84
N VAL A 378 19.54 -3.41 -11.33
CA VAL A 378 20.83 -2.71 -11.44
C VAL A 378 21.43 -2.47 -10.06
N ALA A 379 20.62 -2.00 -9.11
CA ALA A 379 21.04 -1.75 -7.73
C ALA A 379 21.59 -3.03 -7.07
N TYR A 380 20.88 -4.15 -7.17
CA TYR A 380 21.32 -5.42 -6.58
C TYR A 380 22.67 -5.87 -7.12
N ARG A 381 22.82 -5.90 -8.45
CA ARG A 381 24.09 -6.29 -9.08
C ARG A 381 25.23 -5.32 -8.72
N LYS A 382 24.99 -4.01 -8.82
CA LYS A 382 26.07 -3.01 -8.62
C LYS A 382 26.42 -2.78 -7.16
N ASN A 383 25.48 -2.91 -6.22
CA ASN A 383 25.78 -2.90 -4.79
C ASN A 383 26.63 -4.11 -4.39
N ARG A 384 26.34 -5.28 -4.97
CA ARG A 384 27.16 -6.48 -4.79
C ARG A 384 28.60 -6.26 -5.27
N GLU A 385 28.79 -5.81 -6.51
CA GLU A 385 30.12 -5.47 -7.06
C GLU A 385 30.84 -4.43 -6.19
N PHE A 386 30.13 -3.40 -5.72
CA PHE A 386 30.68 -2.35 -4.86
C PHE A 386 31.11 -2.90 -3.49
N ARG A 387 30.30 -3.75 -2.86
CA ARG A 387 30.62 -4.43 -1.60
C ARG A 387 31.86 -5.29 -1.72
N GLU A 388 32.00 -6.03 -2.82
CA GLU A 388 33.20 -6.86 -3.09
C GLU A 388 34.47 -5.98 -3.16
N GLN A 389 34.41 -4.78 -3.77
CA GLN A 389 35.55 -3.85 -3.77
C GLN A 389 35.83 -3.23 -2.40
N GLN A 390 34.78 -2.91 -1.63
CA GLN A 390 34.93 -2.41 -0.26
C GLN A 390 35.55 -3.45 0.67
N GLU A 391 35.28 -4.73 0.44
CA GLU A 391 35.89 -5.82 1.20
C GLU A 391 37.39 -5.89 0.96
N LEU A 392 37.83 -5.81 -0.30
CA LEU A 392 39.25 -5.72 -0.66
C LEU A 392 39.92 -4.47 -0.08
N LEU A 393 39.23 -3.32 -0.07
CA LEU A 393 39.73 -2.10 0.54
C LEU A 393 39.90 -2.26 2.05
N ALA A 394 38.92 -2.81 2.75
CA ALA A 394 38.97 -3.05 4.19
C ALA A 394 40.14 -3.97 4.55
N ILE A 395 40.36 -5.05 3.80
CA ILE A 395 41.51 -5.95 3.98
C ILE A 395 42.83 -5.18 3.78
N SER A 396 42.98 -4.47 2.67
CA SER A 396 44.20 -3.72 2.34
C SER A 396 44.55 -2.63 3.38
N THR A 397 43.54 -1.91 3.88
CA THR A 397 43.75 -0.89 4.92
C THR A 397 44.13 -1.49 6.27
N ARG A 398 43.57 -2.65 6.65
CA ARG A 398 44.01 -3.37 7.86
C ARG A 398 45.47 -3.80 7.79
N ASP A 399 45.90 -4.32 6.63
CA ASP A 399 47.30 -4.69 6.41
C ASP A 399 48.22 -3.47 6.49
N ALA A 400 47.82 -2.34 5.88
CA ALA A 400 48.57 -1.08 5.97
C ALA A 400 48.66 -0.54 7.40
N LEU A 401 47.58 -0.66 8.20
CA LEU A 401 47.60 -0.30 9.61
C LEU A 401 48.56 -1.18 10.42
N ALA A 402 48.56 -2.49 10.20
CA ALA A 402 49.47 -3.40 10.88
C ALA A 402 50.95 -3.08 10.56
N LEU A 403 51.25 -2.78 9.30
CA LEU A 403 52.61 -2.42 8.86
C LEU A 403 53.05 -1.05 9.40
N SER A 404 52.17 -0.04 9.38
CA SER A 404 52.49 1.29 9.91
C SER A 404 52.71 1.26 11.43
N ASP A 405 51.93 0.49 12.19
CA ASP A 405 52.14 0.28 13.63
C ASP A 405 53.50 -0.39 13.90
N GLN A 406 53.86 -1.41 13.13
CA GLN A 406 55.17 -2.07 13.26
C GLN A 406 56.34 -1.10 12.98
N ARG A 407 56.24 -0.27 11.93
CA ARG A 407 57.27 0.73 11.59
C ARG A 407 57.38 1.82 12.65
N TYR A 408 56.25 2.30 13.19
CA TYR A 408 56.22 3.31 14.24
C TYR A 408 56.89 2.80 15.53
N ARG A 409 56.52 1.58 15.98
CA ARG A 409 57.16 0.95 17.14
C ARG A 409 58.66 0.70 16.95
N GLY A 410 59.08 0.46 15.71
CA GLY A 410 60.49 0.35 15.33
C GLY A 410 61.23 1.68 15.14
N GLY A 411 60.57 2.83 15.32
CA GLY A 411 61.14 4.16 15.12
C GLY A 411 61.40 4.56 13.66
N ALA A 412 60.86 3.79 12.70
CA ALA A 412 61.07 3.95 11.26
C ALA A 412 59.95 4.74 10.54
N ALA A 413 58.96 5.24 11.30
CA ALA A 413 57.82 6.01 10.82
C ALA A 413 57.36 7.02 11.87
N SER A 414 56.65 8.08 11.43
CA SER A 414 56.03 9.06 12.32
C SER A 414 54.65 8.61 12.79
N TYR A 415 54.16 9.14 13.92
CA TYR A 415 52.81 8.82 14.41
C TYR A 415 51.72 9.24 13.42
N LEU A 416 51.97 10.27 12.60
CA LEU A 416 51.06 10.72 11.55
C LEU A 416 50.73 9.61 10.53
N GLU A 417 51.68 8.70 10.25
CA GLU A 417 51.48 7.58 9.32
C GLU A 417 50.53 6.52 9.92
N VAL A 418 50.65 6.26 11.23
CA VAL A 418 49.73 5.39 11.98
C VAL A 418 48.35 6.04 12.06
N LEU A 419 48.30 7.34 12.35
CA LEU A 419 47.07 8.14 12.40
C LEU A 419 46.28 8.07 11.08
N ASP A 420 46.96 8.30 9.96
CA ASP A 420 46.36 8.21 8.62
C ASP A 420 45.87 6.79 8.32
N SER A 421 46.70 5.77 8.56
CA SER A 421 46.32 4.36 8.34
C SER A 421 45.14 3.92 9.22
N ASN A 422 45.10 4.34 10.48
CA ASN A 422 44.03 4.02 11.42
C ASN A 422 42.71 4.72 11.03
N THR A 423 42.80 5.98 10.58
CA THR A 423 41.65 6.73 10.07
C THR A 423 41.07 6.08 8.81
N ARG A 424 41.93 5.67 7.87
CA ARG A 424 41.52 4.98 6.63
C ARG A 424 40.90 3.62 6.91
N THR A 425 41.48 2.84 7.82
CA THR A 425 40.96 1.51 8.19
C THR A 425 39.58 1.64 8.82
N PHE A 426 39.43 2.53 9.81
CA PHE A 426 38.12 2.74 10.45
C PHE A 426 37.05 3.19 9.45
N ALA A 427 37.38 4.10 8.54
CA ALA A 427 36.47 4.54 7.48
C ALA A 427 36.12 3.40 6.50
N ALA A 428 37.10 2.55 6.13
CA ALA A 428 36.89 1.43 5.22
C ALA A 428 36.01 0.33 5.85
N GLU A 429 36.19 0.02 7.14
CA GLU A 429 35.36 -0.97 7.85
C GLU A 429 33.91 -0.51 7.99
N LEU A 430 33.69 0.76 8.37
CA LEU A 430 32.34 1.34 8.39
C LEU A 430 31.72 1.38 6.98
N GLY A 431 32.53 1.70 5.96
CA GLY A 431 32.13 1.68 4.56
C GLY A 431 31.71 0.29 4.06
N LEU A 432 32.41 -0.76 4.48
CA LEU A 432 32.07 -2.15 4.17
C LEU A 432 30.75 -2.55 4.81
N ALA A 433 30.52 -2.24 6.10
CA ALA A 433 29.26 -2.52 6.78
C ALA A 433 28.08 -1.82 6.06
N GLN A 434 28.27 -0.57 5.61
CA GLN A 434 27.26 0.14 4.82
C GLN A 434 27.04 -0.48 3.43
N ALA A 435 28.10 -0.97 2.77
CA ALA A 435 27.99 -1.64 1.47
C ALA A 435 27.20 -2.96 1.57
N GLN A 436 27.45 -3.74 2.63
CA GLN A 436 26.69 -4.97 2.94
C GLN A 436 25.21 -4.68 3.19
N LEU A 437 24.91 -3.61 3.94
CA LEU A 437 23.53 -3.14 4.13
C LEU A 437 22.87 -2.80 2.79
N ASN A 438 23.55 -2.02 1.94
CA ASN A 438 22.99 -1.57 0.66
C ASN A 438 22.66 -2.75 -0.28
N GLU A 439 23.46 -3.81 -0.25
CA GLU A 439 23.18 -5.06 -0.98
C GLU A 439 21.89 -5.72 -0.48
N LEU A 440 21.73 -5.91 0.84
CA LEU A 440 20.52 -6.48 1.42
C LEU A 440 19.28 -5.60 1.21
N LEU A 441 19.42 -4.27 1.30
CA LEU A 441 18.32 -3.34 1.00
C LEU A 441 17.90 -3.43 -0.48
N SER A 442 18.85 -3.60 -1.40
CA SER A 442 18.52 -3.79 -2.82
C SER A 442 17.81 -5.12 -3.08
N LEU A 443 18.07 -6.18 -2.29
CA LEU A 443 17.27 -7.42 -2.34
C LEU A 443 15.82 -7.17 -1.91
N VAL A 444 15.63 -6.45 -0.80
CA VAL A 444 14.28 -6.08 -0.31
C VAL A 444 13.52 -5.27 -1.35
N GLN A 445 14.19 -4.26 -1.95
CA GLN A 445 13.61 -3.43 -3.01
C GLN A 445 13.26 -4.26 -4.25
N LEU A 446 14.13 -5.18 -4.65
CA LEU A 446 13.88 -6.06 -5.79
C LEU A 446 12.68 -6.99 -5.55
N TYR A 447 12.60 -7.60 -4.37
CA TYR A 447 11.45 -8.44 -3.99
C TYR A 447 10.14 -7.64 -4.05
N ASN A 448 10.12 -6.44 -3.46
CA ASN A 448 8.97 -5.55 -3.47
C ASN A 448 8.57 -5.12 -4.89
N ALA A 449 9.55 -4.67 -5.70
CA ALA A 449 9.31 -4.16 -7.05
C ALA A 449 8.75 -5.23 -8.01
N LEU A 450 9.15 -6.50 -7.82
CA LEU A 450 8.63 -7.65 -8.56
C LEU A 450 7.21 -8.07 -8.12
N GLY A 451 6.66 -7.45 -7.08
CA GLY A 451 5.36 -7.81 -6.50
C GLY A 451 5.42 -8.96 -5.51
N GLY A 452 6.56 -9.17 -4.84
CA GLY A 452 6.72 -10.19 -3.81
C GLY A 452 5.74 -10.03 -2.63
N GLY A 453 5.48 -11.13 -1.91
CA GLY A 453 4.58 -11.15 -0.76
C GLY A 453 3.09 -11.23 -1.11
N TRP A 454 2.72 -11.28 -2.39
CA TRP A 454 1.32 -11.35 -2.83
C TRP A 454 0.57 -12.61 -2.36
N ARG A 455 1.25 -13.77 -2.33
CA ARG A 455 0.67 -15.04 -1.87
C ARG A 455 0.42 -15.10 -0.36
N ALA A 456 1.23 -14.40 0.45
CA ALA A 456 1.08 -14.41 1.90
C ALA A 456 -0.21 -13.74 2.39
N ALA A 457 -0.86 -12.95 1.55
CA ALA A 457 -2.17 -12.39 1.87
C ALA A 457 -3.34 -13.25 1.41
N GLU A 458 -3.15 -14.13 0.41
CA GLU A 458 -4.16 -15.14 0.05
C GLU A 458 -4.38 -16.10 1.22
N THR A 459 -3.31 -16.49 1.92
CA THR A 459 -3.36 -17.39 3.08
C THR A 459 -3.89 -16.73 4.36
N MET A 460 -3.85 -15.40 4.46
CA MET A 460 -4.46 -14.64 5.57
C MET A 460 -5.88 -14.14 5.26
N GLY A 461 -6.41 -14.42 4.06
CA GLY A 461 -7.77 -14.09 3.64
C GLY A 461 -8.74 -15.27 3.71
N SER A 462 -8.24 -16.48 3.96
CA SER A 462 -9.02 -17.68 4.31
C SER A 462 -9.09 -17.85 5.81
#